data_AF-A0A2V9MQ86-F1
#
_entry.id   AF-A0A2V9MQ86-F1
#
_cell.length_a   1.000
_cell.length_b   1.000
_cell.length_c   1.000
_cell.angle_alpha   90.00
_cell.angle_beta   90.00
_cell.angle_gamma   90.00
#
_symmetry.space_group_name_H-M   'P 1'
#
loop_
_entity.id
_entity.type
_entity.pdbx_description
1 polymer ?
#
loop_
_entity_poly.entity_id
_entity_poly.type
_entity_poly.pdbx_seq_one_letter_code
_entity_poly.pdbx_strand_id
1 'polypeptide(L)'
;MRTRRLGFSVLYDPEAVAIEFPASTVSGEFTRRVRLAVGSFRAVGGLVRVPWKGFTPFALISHKLLRWLVPFFAITLLASNVVLMRSPSYRVALAAQVLFYCWAGLGFFFYQHMRRVRYGLVPYFLFAMHLAFIVGFFRCLVGSDRAVWQKVS
;
A
#
# COMPACT_ATOMS: atom_id res chain seq x y z
N MET A 1 -17.80 -9.41 -3.23
CA MET A 1 -18.26 -9.91 -1.90
C MET A 1 -19.71 -10.35 -1.92
N ARG A 2 -20.64 -9.53 -2.45
CA ARG A 2 -22.07 -9.89 -2.56
C ARG A 2 -22.31 -11.26 -3.21
N THR A 3 -21.67 -11.56 -4.34
CA THR A 3 -21.77 -12.86 -5.02
C THR A 3 -21.40 -14.04 -4.11
N ARG A 4 -20.22 -14.00 -3.47
CA ARG A 4 -19.79 -15.05 -2.52
C ARG A 4 -20.65 -15.13 -1.26
N ARG A 5 -21.22 -14.02 -0.78
CA ARG A 5 -22.17 -14.04 0.35
C ARG A 5 -23.46 -14.77 0.01
N LEU A 6 -23.92 -14.65 -1.24
CA LEU A 6 -25.09 -15.35 -1.75
C LEU A 6 -24.80 -16.82 -2.10
N GLY A 7 -23.58 -17.32 -1.84
CA GLY A 7 -23.21 -18.71 -2.12
C GLY A 7 -22.75 -18.98 -3.56
N PHE A 8 -22.74 -17.97 -4.44
CA PHE A 8 -22.26 -18.14 -5.81
C PHE A 8 -20.73 -18.26 -5.89
N SER A 9 -20.28 -19.07 -6.83
CA SER A 9 -18.87 -19.20 -7.22
C SER A 9 -18.44 -18.06 -8.15
N VAL A 10 -17.17 -17.68 -8.08
CA VAL A 10 -16.56 -16.71 -9.00
C VAL A 10 -15.61 -17.49 -9.90
N LEU A 11 -15.92 -17.55 -11.19
CA LEU A 11 -15.05 -18.13 -12.21
C LEU A 11 -14.21 -17.04 -12.87
N TYR A 12 -12.97 -17.38 -13.19
CA TYR A 12 -12.09 -16.53 -13.99
C TYR A 12 -12.36 -16.81 -15.47
N ASP A 13 -12.62 -15.76 -16.23
CA ASP A 13 -12.78 -15.82 -17.68
C ASP A 13 -11.53 -15.22 -18.33
N PRO A 14 -10.70 -16.03 -19.04
CA PRO A 14 -9.49 -15.53 -19.68
C PRO A 14 -9.78 -14.59 -20.87
N GLU A 15 -10.99 -14.60 -21.43
CA GLU A 15 -11.36 -13.75 -22.56
C GLU A 15 -11.84 -12.35 -22.13
N ALA A 16 -12.19 -12.20 -20.84
CA ALA A 16 -12.59 -10.92 -20.26
C ALA A 16 -11.36 -10.01 -19.98
N VAL A 17 -10.83 -9.40 -21.04
CA VAL A 17 -9.62 -8.55 -20.98
C VAL A 17 -9.95 -7.07 -20.77
N ALA A 18 -9.27 -6.44 -19.81
CA ALA A 18 -9.29 -4.99 -19.61
C ALA A 18 -7.87 -4.41 -19.70
N ILE A 19 -7.71 -3.28 -20.39
CA ILE A 19 -6.43 -2.60 -20.57
C ILE A 19 -6.42 -1.32 -19.73
N GLU A 20 -5.48 -1.24 -18.78
CA GLU A 20 -5.23 -0.05 -17.96
C GLU A 20 -3.86 0.54 -18.25
N PHE A 21 -3.79 1.87 -18.39
CA PHE A 21 -2.53 2.59 -18.50
C PHE A 21 -2.02 2.99 -17.11
N PRO A 22 -0.73 2.78 -16.80
CA PRO A 22 -0.16 3.24 -15.53
C PRO A 22 -0.14 4.77 -15.49
N ALA A 23 -0.22 5.33 -14.27
CA ALA A 23 -0.12 6.78 -14.12
C ALA A 23 1.25 7.29 -14.61
N SER A 24 1.24 8.45 -15.26
CA SER A 24 2.43 9.12 -15.80
C SER A 24 3.39 9.62 -14.71
N THR A 25 2.90 9.76 -13.47
CA THR A 25 3.65 10.33 -12.35
C THR A 25 3.47 9.54 -11.06
N VAL A 26 4.44 9.64 -10.15
CA VAL A 26 4.35 9.05 -8.80
C VAL A 26 3.19 9.66 -8.00
N SER A 27 2.89 10.94 -8.20
CA SER A 27 1.73 11.60 -7.55
C SER A 27 0.39 11.05 -8.07
N GLY A 28 0.29 10.79 -9.38
CA GLY A 28 -0.87 10.14 -9.97
C GLY A 28 -1.07 8.72 -9.44
N GLU A 29 0.00 7.92 -9.39
CA GLU A 29 -0.06 6.56 -8.84
C GLU A 29 -0.35 6.58 -7.33
N PHE A 30 0.19 7.55 -6.59
CA PHE A 30 -0.15 7.77 -5.18
C PHE A 30 -1.65 8.00 -4.99
N THR A 31 -2.23 8.91 -5.78
CA THR A 31 -3.67 9.23 -5.71
C THR A 31 -4.54 8.03 -6.04
N ARG A 32 -4.17 7.29 -7.11
CA ARG A 32 -4.82 6.02 -7.47
C ARG A 32 -4.72 5.00 -6.33
N ARG A 33 -3.52 4.83 -5.76
CA ARG A 33 -3.27 3.89 -4.67
C ARG A 33 -4.04 4.27 -3.39
N VAL A 34 -4.13 5.55 -3.03
CA VAL A 34 -4.95 6.03 -1.90
C VAL A 34 -6.42 5.64 -2.13
N ARG A 35 -6.96 5.88 -3.33
CA ARG A 35 -8.35 5.51 -3.66
C ARG A 35 -8.59 4.01 -3.53
N LEU A 36 -7.67 3.19 -4.06
CA LEU A 36 -7.72 1.74 -3.94
C LEU A 36 -7.63 1.28 -2.48
N ALA A 37 -6.77 1.90 -1.67
CA ALA A 37 -6.61 1.60 -0.25
C ALA A 37 -7.90 1.91 0.53
N VAL A 38 -8.52 3.07 0.31
CA VAL A 38 -9.83 3.41 0.93
C VAL A 38 -10.87 2.35 0.61
N GLY A 39 -11.07 2.03 -0.68
CA GLY A 39 -12.05 1.02 -1.10
C GLY A 39 -11.75 -0.35 -0.51
N SER A 40 -10.47 -0.71 -0.44
CA SER A 40 -9.99 -1.95 0.15
C SER A 40 -10.30 -2.05 1.64
N PHE A 41 -9.97 -1.01 2.43
CA PHE A 41 -10.24 -0.99 3.87
C PHE A 41 -11.73 -1.01 4.19
N ARG A 42 -12.55 -0.26 3.44
CA ARG A 42 -14.03 -0.32 3.56
C ARG A 42 -14.56 -1.72 3.30
N ALA A 43 -14.00 -2.41 2.31
CA ALA A 43 -14.41 -3.76 1.97
C ALA A 43 -14.06 -4.78 3.06
N VAL A 44 -13.06 -4.53 3.93
CA VAL A 44 -12.64 -5.46 5.01
C VAL A 44 -13.78 -5.82 5.94
N GLY A 45 -14.56 -4.84 6.40
CA GLY A 45 -15.74 -5.11 7.25
C GLY A 45 -16.74 -6.04 6.57
N GLY A 46 -16.73 -6.05 5.23
CA GLY A 46 -17.56 -6.94 4.44
C GLY A 46 -17.08 -8.40 4.38
N LEU A 47 -15.80 -8.68 4.63
CA LEU A 47 -15.24 -10.04 4.59
C LEU A 47 -15.73 -10.93 5.72
N VAL A 48 -16.06 -10.37 6.89
CA VAL A 48 -16.52 -11.15 8.05
C VAL A 48 -17.77 -11.98 7.71
N ARG A 49 -18.60 -11.48 6.79
CA ARG A 49 -19.84 -12.13 6.36
C ARG A 49 -19.68 -13.06 5.15
N VAL A 50 -18.46 -13.23 4.65
CA VAL A 50 -18.20 -14.10 3.49
C VAL A 50 -17.84 -15.50 3.99
N PRO A 51 -18.45 -16.57 3.47
CA PRO A 51 -18.05 -17.93 3.82
C PRO A 51 -16.63 -18.19 3.32
N TRP A 52 -15.71 -18.42 4.27
CA TRP A 52 -14.32 -18.76 3.97
C TRP A 52 -14.23 -20.25 3.64
N LYS A 53 -13.74 -20.58 2.44
CA LYS A 53 -13.58 -21.97 1.98
C LYS A 53 -12.19 -22.18 1.39
N GLY A 54 -11.59 -23.34 1.67
CA GLY A 54 -10.30 -23.78 1.14
C GLY A 54 -9.15 -22.81 1.44
N PHE A 55 -8.29 -22.57 0.44
CA PHE A 55 -7.09 -21.73 0.54
C PHE A 55 -7.37 -20.21 0.46
N THR A 56 -8.61 -19.81 0.15
CA THR A 56 -9.00 -18.39 0.01
C THR A 56 -8.64 -17.52 1.23
N PRO A 57 -8.99 -17.90 2.48
CA PRO A 57 -8.63 -17.11 3.67
C PRO A 57 -7.14 -16.90 3.81
N PHE A 58 -6.35 -17.96 3.63
CA PHE A 58 -4.90 -17.88 3.77
C PHE A 58 -4.30 -16.92 2.75
N ALA A 59 -4.61 -17.08 1.46
CA ALA A 59 -4.10 -16.21 0.40
C ALA A 59 -4.49 -14.73 0.61
N LEU A 60 -5.70 -14.49 1.11
CA LEU A 60 -6.19 -13.14 1.35
C LEU A 60 -5.49 -12.49 2.55
N ILE A 61 -5.34 -13.22 3.66
CA ILE A 61 -4.72 -12.69 4.87
C ILE A 61 -3.22 -12.48 4.65
N SER A 62 -2.51 -13.50 4.19
CA SER A 62 -1.04 -13.49 4.08
C SER A 62 -0.53 -12.48 3.05
N HIS A 63 -1.18 -12.39 1.89
CA HIS A 63 -0.67 -11.57 0.78
C HIS A 63 -1.38 -10.22 0.66
N LYS A 64 -2.68 -10.13 0.99
CA LYS A 64 -3.46 -8.91 0.77
C LYS A 64 -3.53 -8.05 2.03
N LEU A 65 -4.03 -8.59 3.15
CA LEU A 65 -4.14 -7.84 4.39
C LEU A 65 -2.77 -7.48 4.98
N LEU A 66 -1.85 -8.44 5.04
CA LEU A 66 -0.52 -8.19 5.61
C LEU A 66 0.24 -7.11 4.83
N ARG A 67 0.12 -7.10 3.50
CA ARG A 67 0.70 -6.07 2.63
C ARG A 67 0.18 -4.67 2.95
N TRP A 68 -1.10 -4.54 3.31
CA TRP A 68 -1.67 -3.24 3.70
C TRP A 68 -1.17 -2.78 5.07
N LEU A 69 -0.73 -3.71 5.92
CA LEU A 69 -0.19 -3.44 7.26
C LEU A 69 1.31 -3.15 7.28
N VAL A 70 2.06 -3.50 6.23
CA VAL A 70 3.50 -3.19 6.08
C VAL A 70 3.88 -1.76 6.48
N PRO A 71 3.19 -0.68 6.05
CA PRO A 71 3.53 0.67 6.49
C PRO A 71 3.43 0.88 8.01
N PHE A 72 2.47 0.23 8.67
CA PHE A 72 2.33 0.30 10.13
C PHE A 72 3.45 -0.48 10.82
N PHE A 73 3.80 -1.66 10.29
CA PHE A 73 4.95 -2.41 10.77
C PHE A 73 6.27 -1.65 10.60
N ALA A 74 6.42 -0.85 9.54
CA ALA A 74 7.59 -0.01 9.36
C ALA A 74 7.70 1.08 10.45
N ILE A 75 6.57 1.67 10.85
CA ILE A 75 6.52 2.63 11.98
C ILE A 75 6.88 1.94 13.29
N THR A 76 6.26 0.79 13.57
CA THR A 76 6.56 0.00 14.78
C THR A 76 8.02 -0.43 14.82
N LEU A 77 8.58 -0.84 13.67
CA LEU A 77 9.98 -1.22 13.55
C LEU A 77 10.91 -0.04 13.88
N LEU A 78 10.58 1.16 13.41
CA LEU A 78 11.35 2.36 13.74
C LEU A 78 11.34 2.64 15.24
N ALA A 79 10.15 2.58 15.86
CA ALA A 79 9.99 2.78 17.30
C ALA A 79 10.78 1.73 18.10
N SER A 80 10.66 0.45 17.74
CA SER A 80 11.41 -0.65 18.36
C SER A 80 12.93 -0.45 18.24
N ASN A 81 13.41 -0.03 17.08
CA ASN A 81 14.83 0.24 16.84
C ASN A 81 15.36 1.37 17.75
N VAL A 82 14.57 2.42 17.96
CA VAL A 82 14.92 3.52 18.88
C VAL A 82 14.96 3.02 20.33
N VAL A 83 13.94 2.28 20.77
CA VAL A 83 13.88 1.76 22.15
C VAL A 83 15.03 0.80 22.45
N LEU A 84 15.43 -0.03 21.47
CA LEU A 84 16.45 -1.07 21.60
C LEU A 84 17.85 -0.64 21.14
N MET A 85 18.10 0.66 20.95
CA MET A 85 19.35 1.21 20.40
C MET A 85 20.63 0.88 21.21
N ARG A 86 20.48 0.39 22.45
CA ARG A 86 21.61 -0.08 23.27
C ARG A 86 22.31 -1.27 22.63
N SER A 87 21.55 -2.13 21.94
CA SER A 87 22.12 -3.26 21.20
C SER A 87 22.71 -2.80 19.86
N PRO A 88 23.94 -3.22 19.51
CA PRO A 88 24.59 -2.86 18.25
C PRO A 88 23.76 -3.21 17.00
N SER A 89 23.05 -4.35 17.00
CA SER A 89 22.25 -4.79 15.86
C SER A 89 21.11 -3.83 15.54
N TYR A 90 20.42 -3.33 16.57
CA TYR A 90 19.33 -2.36 16.42
C TYR A 90 19.83 -0.98 15.97
N ARG A 91 21.07 -0.60 16.31
CA ARG A 91 21.67 0.63 15.75
C ARG A 91 21.90 0.53 14.25
N VAL A 92 22.40 -0.61 13.78
CA VAL A 92 22.60 -0.84 12.33
C VAL A 92 21.26 -0.85 11.61
N ALA A 93 20.25 -1.53 12.17
CA ALA A 93 18.90 -1.54 11.61
C ALA A 93 18.27 -0.13 11.58
N LEU A 94 18.41 0.64 12.66
CA LEU A 94 17.97 2.04 12.74
C LEU A 94 18.64 2.90 11.67
N ALA A 95 19.97 2.80 11.54
CA ALA A 95 20.72 3.57 10.56
C ALA A 95 20.28 3.22 9.12
N ALA A 96 20.13 1.94 8.79
CA ALA A 96 19.63 1.51 7.50
C ALA A 96 18.22 2.04 7.20
N GLN A 97 17.34 2.01 8.21
CA GLN A 97 15.97 2.51 8.07
C GLN A 97 15.92 4.03 7.88
N VAL A 98 16.71 4.79 8.63
CA VAL A 98 16.85 6.25 8.48
C VAL A 98 17.42 6.58 7.10
N LEU A 99 18.49 5.89 6.66
CA LEU A 99 19.07 6.09 5.33
C LEU A 99 18.06 5.86 4.21
N PHE A 100 17.24 4.80 4.31
CA PHE A 100 16.17 4.56 3.35
C PHE A 100 15.17 5.72 3.29
N TYR A 101 14.73 6.25 4.45
CA TYR A 101 13.80 7.38 4.48
C TYR A 101 14.43 8.69 3.98
N CYS A 102 15.69 8.96 4.34
CA CYS A 102 16.43 10.08 3.79
C CYS A 102 16.55 9.99 2.26
N TRP A 103 16.85 8.80 1.73
CA TRP A 103 16.93 8.57 0.28
C TRP A 103 15.57 8.77 -0.41
N ALA A 104 14.49 8.29 0.20
CA ALA A 104 13.15 8.54 -0.29
C ALA A 104 12.82 10.04 -0.33
N GLY A 105 13.22 10.78 0.70
CA GLY A 105 13.11 12.25 0.76
C GLY A 105 13.93 12.95 -0.32
N LEU A 106 15.17 12.52 -0.55
CA LEU A 106 15.98 13.03 -1.67
C LEU A 106 15.28 12.79 -3.02
N GLY A 107 14.66 11.62 -3.22
CA GLY A 107 13.90 11.34 -4.44
C GLY A 107 12.68 12.23 -4.64
N PHE A 108 12.10 12.76 -3.56
CA PHE A 108 11.03 13.76 -3.62
C PHE A 108 11.57 15.15 -4.00
N PHE A 109 12.61 15.65 -3.30
CA PHE A 109 13.15 16.99 -3.55
C PHE A 109 13.94 17.09 -4.86
N PHE A 110 14.72 16.08 -5.20
CA PHE A 110 15.59 16.04 -6.37
C PHE A 110 15.03 15.15 -7.49
N TYR A 111 13.70 15.06 -7.61
CA TYR A 111 13.02 14.17 -8.56
C TYR A 111 13.59 14.25 -9.99
N GLN A 112 13.79 15.46 -10.51
CA GLN A 112 14.29 15.67 -11.89
C GLN A 112 15.69 15.11 -12.11
N HIS A 113 16.55 15.19 -11.10
CA HIS A 113 17.92 14.69 -11.16
C HIS A 113 17.95 13.17 -10.96
N MET A 114 17.22 12.67 -9.95
CA MET A 114 17.21 11.25 -9.60
C MET A 114 16.45 10.39 -10.61
N ARG A 115 15.52 10.96 -11.40
CA ARG A 115 14.87 10.24 -12.52
C ARG A 115 15.85 9.81 -13.60
N ARG A 116 16.99 10.51 -13.74
CA ARG A 116 18.05 10.15 -14.71
C ARG A 116 18.92 8.98 -14.24
N VAL A 117 18.96 8.75 -12.92
CA VAL A 117 19.72 7.65 -12.31
C VAL A 117 18.88 6.39 -12.34
N ARG A 118 19.42 5.31 -12.91
CA ARG A 118 18.73 4.01 -12.95
C ARG A 118 18.40 3.57 -11.52
N TYR A 119 17.12 3.30 -11.26
CA TYR A 119 16.57 2.94 -9.93
C TYR A 119 16.68 4.01 -8.83
N GLY A 120 17.14 5.23 -9.12
CA GLY A 120 17.30 6.28 -8.11
C GLY A 120 16.00 6.63 -7.37
N LEU A 121 14.86 6.54 -8.06
CA LEU A 121 13.53 6.83 -7.52
C LEU A 121 12.84 5.65 -6.82
N VAL A 122 13.46 4.46 -6.75
CA VAL A 122 12.81 3.28 -6.15
C VAL A 122 12.45 3.51 -4.68
N PRO A 123 13.33 4.05 -3.80
CA PRO A 123 12.96 4.31 -2.41
C PRO A 123 11.84 5.34 -2.28
N TYR A 124 11.85 6.38 -3.12
CA TYR A 124 10.79 7.39 -3.18
C TYR A 124 9.44 6.75 -3.56
N PHE A 125 9.42 5.93 -4.60
CA PHE A 125 8.20 5.25 -5.04
C PHE A 125 7.66 4.30 -3.96
N LEU A 126 8.52 3.47 -3.35
CA LEU A 126 8.12 2.54 -2.28
C LEU A 126 7.56 3.29 -1.07
N PHE A 127 8.23 4.36 -0.65
CA PHE A 127 7.76 5.20 0.44
C PHE A 127 6.41 5.85 0.13
N ALA A 128 6.24 6.41 -1.07
CA ALA A 128 4.96 6.95 -1.52
C ALA A 128 3.83 5.90 -1.50
N MET A 129 4.09 4.67 -1.97
CA MET A 129 3.09 3.60 -1.93
C MET A 129 2.71 3.19 -0.50
N HIS A 130 3.68 3.12 0.42
CA HIS A 130 3.41 2.87 1.85
C HIS A 130 2.59 4.01 2.47
N LEU A 131 2.96 5.27 2.19
CA LEU A 131 2.23 6.43 2.67
C LEU A 131 0.80 6.46 2.12
N ALA A 132 0.57 6.02 0.88
CA ALA A 132 -0.75 5.94 0.28
C ALA A 132 -1.70 5.01 1.07
N PHE A 133 -1.17 3.92 1.61
CA PHE A 133 -1.94 3.01 2.48
C PHE A 133 -2.28 3.65 3.83
N ILE A 134 -1.34 4.37 4.45
CA ILE A 134 -1.60 5.10 5.70
C ILE A 134 -2.69 6.15 5.47
N VAL A 135 -2.55 6.98 4.43
CA VAL A 135 -3.54 8.02 4.09
C VAL A 135 -4.89 7.39 3.75
N GLY A 136 -4.90 6.29 2.99
CA GLY A 136 -6.12 5.56 2.66
C GLY A 136 -6.83 4.98 3.88
N PHE A 137 -6.07 4.51 4.87
CA PHE A 137 -6.61 4.02 6.14
C PHE A 137 -7.32 5.13 6.91
N PHE A 138 -6.65 6.27 7.13
CA PHE A 138 -7.27 7.40 7.83
C PHE A 138 -8.47 7.99 7.07
N ARG A 139 -8.39 8.11 5.73
CA ARG A 139 -9.53 8.55 4.91
C ARG A 139 -10.72 7.58 5.00
N CYS A 140 -10.46 6.29 5.13
CA CYS A 140 -11.50 5.29 5.37
C CYS A 140 -12.21 5.53 6.71
N LEU A 141 -11.46 5.82 7.77
CA LEU A 141 -12.00 6.06 9.12
C LEU A 141 -12.83 7.35 9.20
N VAL A 142 -12.38 8.42 8.55
CA VAL A 142 -13.05 9.73 8.56
C VAL A 142 -14.35 9.74 7.73
N GLY A 143 -14.62 8.70 6.92
CA GLY A 143 -15.86 8.62 6.13
C GLY A 143 -15.94 9.64 4.99
N SER A 144 -14.81 10.17 4.52
CA SER A 144 -14.81 11.22 3.48
C SER A 144 -15.20 10.63 2.11
N ASP A 145 -16.48 10.71 1.76
CA ASP A 145 -17.11 10.16 0.55
C ASP A 145 -16.94 11.03 -0.71
N ARG A 146 -15.83 11.77 -0.82
CA ARG A 146 -15.50 12.50 -2.05
C ARG A 146 -14.64 11.65 -2.98
N ALA A 147 -15.16 10.51 -3.42
CA ALA A 147 -14.56 9.73 -4.49
C ALA A 147 -15.43 9.78 -5.75
N VAL A 148 -15.81 10.99 -6.18
CA VAL A 148 -16.14 11.21 -7.59
C VAL A 148 -14.91 10.79 -8.37
N TRP A 149 -15.06 9.81 -9.26
CA TRP A 149 -13.95 9.29 -10.06
C TRP A 149 -13.34 10.46 -10.85
N GLN A 150 -12.18 10.93 -10.42
CA GLN A 150 -11.38 11.88 -11.19
C GLN A 150 -10.35 11.08 -11.99
N LYS A 151 -10.30 11.37 -13.29
CA LYS A 151 -9.35 10.79 -14.25
C LYS A 151 -7.96 11.31 -13.86
N VAL A 152 -7.04 10.41 -13.52
CA VAL A 152 -5.65 10.76 -13.26
C VAL A 152 -4.97 10.93 -14.62
N SER A 153 -4.59 12.16 -14.98
CA SER A 153 -3.75 12.49 -16.13
C SER A 153 -2.28 12.31 -15.81
#